data_AF-A0A6L7YDJ3-F1
#
_entry.id   AF-A0A6L7YDJ3-F1
#
_cell.length_a   1.000
_cell.length_b   1.000
_cell.length_c   1.000
_cell.angle_alpha   90.00
_cell.angle_beta   90.00
_cell.angle_gamma   90.00
#
_symmetry.space_group_name_H-M   'P 1'
#
loop_
_entity.id
_entity.type
_entity.pdbx_description
1 polymer ?
#
loop_
_entity_poly.entity_id
_entity_poly.type
_entity_poly.pdbx_seq_one_letter_code
_entity_poly.pdbx_strand_id
1 'polypeptide(L)'
;MRFSRSDWPGIVIAVLAGPALMFLFLAATETWGHKGTPLLGFMAGNIGLAVGLAALFSRFILKWDIPITAILAIIAAVGAVKWIQVSGNDGTRLATGVKWTGVIAFVVLNVAVAWQLVTNGVVPLLDRFDEWRARRAADS
;
A
#
# COMPACT_ATOMS: atom_id res chain seq x y z
N MET A 1 -17.70 20.06 0.08
CA MET A 1 -17.06 19.35 -1.06
C MET A 1 -17.85 18.08 -1.32
N ARG A 2 -18.28 17.80 -2.56
CA ARG A 2 -18.99 16.56 -2.91
C ARG A 2 -17.94 15.51 -3.28
N PHE A 3 -17.91 14.38 -2.56
CA PHE A 3 -17.05 13.24 -2.92
C PHE A 3 -17.50 12.64 -4.25
N SER A 4 -16.56 12.44 -5.17
CA SER A 4 -16.77 11.76 -6.44
C SER A 4 -16.70 10.24 -6.23
N ARG A 5 -17.29 9.47 -7.15
CA ARG A 5 -17.18 8.00 -7.11
C ARG A 5 -15.72 7.51 -7.18
N SER A 6 -14.84 8.30 -7.79
CA SER A 6 -13.40 8.04 -7.85
C SER A 6 -12.69 8.11 -6.49
N ASP A 7 -13.33 8.70 -5.47
CA ASP A 7 -12.72 8.92 -4.15
C ASP A 7 -13.00 7.76 -3.19
N TRP A 8 -13.97 6.88 -3.52
CA TRP A 8 -14.35 5.73 -2.70
C TRP A 8 -13.18 4.79 -2.37
N PRO A 9 -12.29 4.41 -3.31
CA PRO A 9 -11.14 3.57 -2.99
C PRO A 9 -10.24 4.19 -1.91
N GLY A 10 -9.99 5.50 -2.00
CA GLY A 10 -9.19 6.23 -1.01
C GLY A 10 -9.86 6.27 0.35
N ILE A 11 -11.17 6.52 0.39
CA ILE A 11 -11.94 6.52 1.64
C ILE A 11 -11.91 5.14 2.29
N VAL A 12 -12.12 4.07 1.52
CA VAL A 12 -12.08 2.69 2.04
C VAL A 12 -10.69 2.37 2.61
N ILE A 13 -9.62 2.73 1.91
CA ILE A 13 -8.25 2.54 2.39
C ILE A 13 -7.99 3.33 3.68
N ALA A 14 -8.35 4.62 3.72
CA ALA A 14 -8.14 5.48 4.88
C ALA A 14 -8.83 4.95 6.14
N VAL A 15 -10.05 4.42 6.00
CA VAL A 15 -10.85 3.95 7.13
C VAL A 15 -10.41 2.56 7.58
N LEU A 16 -10.15 1.62 6.67
CA LEU A 16 -9.99 0.21 7.01
C LEU A 16 -8.54 -0.24 7.12
N ALA A 17 -7.63 0.28 6.30
CA ALA A 17 -6.28 -0.27 6.21
C ALA A 17 -5.44 0.00 7.46
N GLY A 18 -5.59 1.19 8.08
CA GLY A 18 -4.87 1.56 9.30
C GLY A 18 -5.19 0.62 10.48
N PRO A 19 -6.47 0.50 10.89
CA PRO A 19 -6.88 -0.44 11.92
C PRO A 19 -6.51 -1.89 11.61
N ALA A 20 -6.67 -2.35 10.36
CA ALA A 20 -6.33 -3.71 9.95
C ALA A 20 -4.83 -4.00 10.06
N LEU A 21 -3.97 -3.09 9.60
CA LEU A 21 -2.52 -3.23 9.70
C LEU A 21 -2.04 -3.16 11.15
N MET A 22 -2.65 -2.30 11.97
CA MET A 22 -2.35 -2.24 13.40
C MET A 22 -2.75 -3.55 14.09
N PHE A 23 -3.92 -4.09 13.81
CA PHE A 23 -4.37 -5.38 14.33
C PHE A 23 -3.41 -6.51 13.90
N LEU A 24 -3.01 -6.53 12.63
CA LEU A 24 -2.03 -7.49 12.11
C LEU A 24 -0.69 -7.39 12.83
N PHE A 25 -0.18 -6.16 13.04
CA PHE A 25 1.06 -5.93 13.78
C PHE A 25 0.96 -6.47 15.22
N LEU A 26 -0.11 -6.14 15.94
CA LEU A 26 -0.33 -6.61 17.31
C LEU A 26 -0.40 -8.15 17.38
N ALA A 27 -1.10 -8.77 16.43
CA ALA A 27 -1.22 -10.21 16.34
C ALA A 27 0.10 -10.91 15.96
N ALA A 28 0.89 -10.33 15.05
CA ALA A 28 2.13 -10.92 14.58
C ALA A 28 3.30 -10.78 15.57
N THR A 29 3.28 -9.73 16.41
CA THR A 29 4.34 -9.43 17.37
C THR A 29 3.98 -9.77 18.81
N GLU A 30 2.77 -10.31 19.04
CA GLU A 30 2.22 -10.61 20.37
C GLU A 30 2.26 -9.41 21.34
N THR A 31 2.18 -8.19 20.81
CA THR A 31 2.37 -6.95 21.58
C THR A 31 1.11 -6.48 22.31
N TRP A 32 0.02 -7.25 22.30
CA TRP A 32 -1.24 -6.95 22.98
C TRP A 32 -1.09 -6.57 24.47
N GLY A 33 -0.12 -7.16 25.16
CA GLY A 33 0.16 -6.89 26.58
C GLY A 33 1.01 -5.66 26.86
N HIS A 34 1.64 -5.06 25.85
CA HIS A 34 2.57 -3.94 26.04
C HIS A 34 1.79 -2.63 26.27
N LYS A 35 1.66 -2.20 27.53
CA LYS A 35 1.04 -0.92 27.88
C LYS A 35 2.10 0.15 28.09
N GLY A 36 1.86 1.35 27.57
CA GLY A 36 2.70 2.53 27.84
C GLY A 36 4.06 2.57 27.14
N THR A 37 4.28 1.76 26.09
CA THR A 37 5.54 1.79 25.35
C THR A 37 5.48 2.77 24.17
N PRO A 38 6.52 3.62 23.96
CA PRO A 38 6.62 4.50 22.79
C PRO A 38 6.56 3.74 21.46
N LEU A 39 6.91 2.45 21.47
CA LEU A 39 6.89 1.55 20.32
C LEU A 39 5.52 1.49 19.63
N LEU A 40 4.43 1.33 20.39
CA LEU A 40 3.09 1.21 19.83
C LEU A 40 2.63 2.52 19.17
N GLY A 41 2.95 3.66 19.79
CA GLY A 41 2.68 4.98 19.21
C GLY A 41 3.48 5.21 17.92
N PHE A 42 4.76 4.85 17.91
CA PHE A 42 5.61 4.94 16.73
C PHE A 42 5.11 4.05 15.59
N MET A 43 4.70 2.81 15.87
CA MET A 43 4.16 1.90 14.86
C MET A 43 2.79 2.33 14.33
N ALA A 44 1.88 2.77 15.20
CA ALA A 44 0.63 3.35 14.78
C ALA A 44 0.83 4.57 13.86
N GLY A 45 1.82 5.43 14.17
CA GLY A 45 2.19 6.57 13.34
C GLY A 45 2.69 6.15 11.96
N ASN A 46 3.61 5.19 11.87
CA ASN A 46 4.13 4.71 10.58
C ASN A 46 3.05 4.03 9.74
N ILE A 47 2.20 3.19 10.36
CA ILE A 47 1.06 2.56 9.69
C ILE A 47 0.08 3.62 9.20
N GLY A 48 -0.27 4.59 10.05
CA GLY A 48 -1.16 5.68 9.71
C GLY A 48 -0.64 6.54 8.56
N LEU A 49 0.67 6.84 8.55
CA LEU A 49 1.31 7.60 7.48
C LEU A 49 1.31 6.82 6.16
N ALA A 50 1.67 5.53 6.19
CA ALA A 50 1.64 4.68 5.00
C ALA A 50 0.21 4.59 4.40
N VAL A 51 -0.80 4.40 5.25
CA VAL A 51 -2.20 4.32 4.83
C VAL A 51 -2.72 5.67 4.35
N GLY A 52 -2.35 6.77 5.02
CA GLY A 52 -2.72 8.12 4.62
C GLY A 52 -2.17 8.48 3.24
N LEU A 53 -0.91 8.13 2.97
CA LEU A 53 -0.32 8.29 1.63
C LEU A 53 -1.05 7.42 0.60
N ALA A 54 -1.30 6.14 0.90
CA ALA A 54 -2.03 5.26 0.00
C ALA A 54 -3.44 5.79 -0.32
N ALA A 55 -4.15 6.31 0.68
CA ALA A 55 -5.46 6.92 0.50
C ALA A 55 -5.40 8.20 -0.34
N LEU A 56 -4.46 9.11 -0.04
CA LEU A 56 -4.27 10.36 -0.78
C LEU A 56 -3.98 10.11 -2.27
N PHE A 57 -3.19 9.08 -2.54
CA PHE A 57 -2.72 8.75 -3.88
C PHE A 57 -3.63 7.77 -4.64
N SER A 58 -4.60 7.15 -3.97
CA SER A 58 -5.57 6.21 -4.56
C SER A 58 -6.31 6.77 -5.77
N ARG A 59 -6.60 8.09 -5.79
CA ARG A 59 -7.28 8.77 -6.91
C ARG A 59 -6.49 8.72 -8.23
N PHE A 60 -5.17 8.52 -8.17
CA PHE A 60 -4.31 8.39 -9.34
C PHE A 60 -4.18 6.94 -9.82
N ILE A 61 -4.72 5.98 -9.05
CA ILE A 61 -4.80 4.58 -9.44
C ILE A 61 -6.11 4.40 -10.22
N LEU A 62 -6.00 4.33 -11.54
CA LEU A 62 -7.15 4.20 -12.43
C LEU A 62 -7.46 2.72 -12.72
N LYS A 63 -6.42 1.88 -12.79
CA LYS A 63 -6.52 0.44 -13.03
C LYS A 63 -6.20 -0.31 -11.74
N TRP A 64 -7.26 -0.78 -11.09
CA TRP A 64 -7.16 -1.50 -9.82
C TRP A 64 -6.91 -3.00 -9.97
N ASP A 65 -7.06 -3.57 -11.17
CA ASP A 65 -6.92 -5.01 -11.40
C ASP A 65 -5.57 -5.53 -10.90
N ILE A 66 -4.45 -4.92 -11.35
CA ILE A 66 -3.10 -5.35 -10.96
C ILE A 66 -2.85 -5.14 -9.46
N PRO A 67 -3.10 -3.95 -8.86
CA PRO A 67 -2.95 -3.77 -7.41
C PRO A 67 -3.79 -4.76 -6.58
N ILE A 68 -5.06 -4.98 -6.95
CA ILE A 68 -5.94 -5.91 -6.23
C ILE A 68 -5.42 -7.33 -6.35
N THR A 69 -5.07 -7.80 -7.55
CA THR A 69 -4.50 -9.14 -7.74
C THR A 69 -3.22 -9.32 -6.95
N ALA A 70 -2.33 -8.32 -6.93
CA ALA A 70 -1.10 -8.37 -6.16
C ALA A 70 -1.37 -8.39 -4.64
N ILE A 71 -2.31 -7.60 -4.14
CA ILE A 71 -2.74 -7.62 -2.73
C ILE A 71 -3.30 -9.00 -2.36
N LEU A 72 -4.18 -9.56 -3.19
CA LEU A 72 -4.75 -10.90 -2.95
C LEU A 72 -3.67 -11.98 -2.96
N ALA A 73 -2.69 -11.89 -3.87
CA ALA A 73 -1.54 -12.80 -3.91
C ALA A 73 -0.68 -12.69 -2.65
N ILE A 74 -0.44 -11.47 -2.14
CA ILE A 74 0.28 -11.25 -0.88
C ILE A 74 -0.48 -11.87 0.30
N ILE A 75 -1.79 -11.63 0.40
CA ILE A 75 -2.63 -12.20 1.46
C ILE A 75 -2.59 -13.74 1.41
N ALA A 76 -2.72 -14.32 0.22
CA ALA A 76 -2.62 -15.76 0.02
C ALA A 76 -1.23 -16.29 0.40
N ALA A 77 -0.16 -15.60 0.03
CA ALA A 77 1.21 -15.97 0.40
C ALA A 77 1.42 -15.92 1.92
N VAL A 78 0.95 -14.87 2.60
CA VAL A 78 1.02 -14.75 4.07
C VAL A 78 0.24 -15.88 4.74
N GLY A 79 -0.98 -16.16 4.28
CA GLY A 79 -1.80 -17.27 4.78
C GLY A 79 -1.12 -18.62 4.60
N ALA A 80 -0.55 -18.86 3.42
CA ALA A 80 0.20 -20.09 3.12
C ALA A 80 1.46 -20.22 3.99
N VAL A 81 2.25 -19.15 4.17
CA VAL A 81 3.42 -19.16 5.06
C VAL A 81 2.99 -19.51 6.49
N LYS A 82 1.94 -18.87 7.00
CA LYS A 82 1.42 -19.16 8.34
C LYS A 82 0.97 -20.61 8.48
N TRP A 83 0.27 -21.15 7.49
CA TRP A 83 -0.15 -22.55 7.48
C TRP A 83 1.04 -23.52 7.48
N ILE A 84 2.06 -23.24 6.66
CA ILE A 84 3.31 -24.01 6.60
C ILE A 84 4.05 -23.98 7.95
N GLN A 85 4.09 -22.81 8.61
CA GLN A 85 4.69 -22.64 9.92
C GLN A 85 3.98 -23.47 10.99
N VAL A 86 2.64 -23.40 11.05
CA VAL A 86 1.84 -24.19 12.01
C VAL A 86 1.96 -25.69 11.74
N SER A 87 2.18 -26.08 10.48
CA SER A 87 2.37 -27.47 10.08
C SER A 87 3.78 -28.02 10.35
N GLY A 88 4.65 -27.25 11.01
CA GLY A 88 6.02 -27.67 11.36
C GLY A 88 6.98 -27.73 10.17
N ASN A 89 6.61 -27.18 9.01
CA ASN A 89 7.40 -27.20 7.78
C ASN A 89 8.18 -25.90 7.54
N ASP A 90 8.41 -25.11 8.59
CA ASP A 90 9.24 -23.90 8.47
C ASP A 90 10.69 -24.28 8.16
N GLY A 91 11.32 -23.52 7.26
CA GLY A 91 12.68 -23.81 6.76
C GLY A 91 12.75 -24.76 5.56
N THR A 92 11.63 -25.33 5.09
CA THR A 92 11.62 -26.12 3.85
C THR A 92 11.78 -25.25 2.60
N ARG A 93 12.25 -25.85 1.49
CA ARG A 93 12.31 -25.16 0.17
C ARG A 93 10.94 -24.63 -0.28
N LEU A 94 9.86 -25.32 0.11
CA LEU A 94 8.49 -24.90 -0.14
C LEU A 94 8.14 -23.63 0.66
N ALA A 95 8.48 -23.58 1.95
CA ALA A 95 8.32 -22.36 2.75
C ALA A 95 9.07 -21.17 2.14
N THR A 96 10.30 -21.39 1.69
CA THR A 96 11.12 -20.37 1.02
C THR A 96 10.50 -19.91 -0.31
N GLY A 97 10.01 -20.84 -1.14
CA GLY A 97 9.34 -20.51 -2.41
C GLY A 97 8.07 -19.68 -2.22
N VAL A 98 7.26 -19.98 -1.21
CA VAL A 98 6.05 -19.21 -0.89
C VAL A 98 6.42 -17.80 -0.38
N LYS A 99 7.44 -17.68 0.47
CA LYS A 99 7.97 -16.37 0.92
C LYS A 99 8.42 -15.53 -0.27
N TRP A 100 9.17 -16.11 -1.21
CA TRP A 100 9.59 -15.42 -2.45
C TRP A 100 8.43 -15.00 -3.33
N THR A 101 7.39 -15.83 -3.44
CA THR A 101 6.18 -15.47 -4.20
C THR A 101 5.51 -14.23 -3.60
N GLY A 102 5.45 -14.14 -2.27
CA GLY A 102 4.98 -12.94 -1.56
C GLY A 102 5.85 -11.71 -1.84
N VAL A 103 7.18 -11.86 -1.84
CA VAL A 103 8.11 -10.77 -2.18
C VAL A 103 7.90 -10.28 -3.61
N ILE A 104 7.79 -11.18 -4.58
CA ILE A 104 7.56 -10.82 -5.98
C ILE A 104 6.23 -10.10 -6.13
N ALA A 105 5.15 -10.60 -5.52
CA ALA A 105 3.85 -9.94 -5.54
C ALA A 105 3.91 -8.54 -4.92
N PHE A 106 4.69 -8.35 -3.84
CA PHE A 106 4.93 -7.05 -3.24
C PHE A 106 5.68 -6.10 -4.19
N VAL A 107 6.72 -6.57 -4.88
CA VAL A 107 7.43 -5.75 -5.88
C VAL A 107 6.48 -5.34 -7.01
N VAL A 108 5.68 -6.27 -7.53
CA VAL A 108 4.68 -5.99 -8.58
C VAL A 108 3.68 -4.93 -8.11
N LEU A 109 3.17 -5.04 -6.87
CA LEU A 109 2.26 -4.04 -6.30
C LEU A 109 2.91 -2.65 -6.28
N ASN A 110 4.14 -2.54 -5.77
CA ASN A 110 4.84 -1.27 -5.67
C ASN A 110 5.08 -0.63 -7.04
N VAL A 111 5.57 -1.42 -8.02
CA VAL A 111 5.80 -0.94 -9.38
C VAL A 111 4.48 -0.51 -10.04
N ALA A 112 3.41 -1.29 -9.91
CA ALA A 112 2.12 -0.97 -10.51
C ALA A 112 1.50 0.31 -9.94
N VAL A 113 1.62 0.52 -8.63
CA VAL A 113 1.14 1.75 -7.97
C VAL A 113 2.00 2.95 -8.34
N ALA A 114 3.33 2.83 -8.23
CA ALA A 114 4.26 3.90 -8.57
C ALA A 114 4.14 4.34 -10.03
N TRP A 115 4.02 3.37 -10.95
CA TRP A 115 3.81 3.65 -12.37
C TRP A 115 2.55 4.48 -12.60
N GLN A 116 1.41 4.07 -12.02
CA GLN A 116 0.15 4.82 -12.16
C GLN A 116 0.22 6.21 -11.53
N LEU A 117 0.94 6.38 -10.43
CA LEU A 117 1.16 7.68 -9.82
C LEU A 117 1.94 8.62 -10.74
N VAL A 118 2.97 8.10 -11.39
CA VAL A 118 3.77 8.87 -12.35
C VAL A 118 2.91 9.22 -13.56
N THR A 119 2.26 8.23 -14.19
CA THR A 119 1.54 8.47 -15.46
C THR A 119 0.28 9.31 -15.30
N ASN A 120 -0.46 9.14 -14.20
CA ASN A 120 -1.75 9.80 -14.01
C ASN A 120 -1.68 11.03 -13.10
N GLY A 121 -0.58 11.19 -12.34
CA GLY A 121 -0.39 12.28 -11.40
C GLY A 121 0.76 13.20 -11.80
N VAL A 122 1.99 12.67 -11.86
CA VAL A 122 3.20 13.48 -12.04
C VAL A 122 3.31 14.03 -13.45
N VAL A 123 3.17 13.20 -14.49
CA VAL A 123 3.31 13.62 -15.89
C VAL A 123 2.32 14.75 -16.25
N PRO A 124 1.01 14.62 -15.98
CA PRO A 124 0.05 15.69 -16.30
C PRO A 124 0.29 16.98 -15.51
N LEU A 125 0.89 16.88 -14.31
CA LEU A 125 1.26 18.05 -13.52
C LEU A 125 2.43 18.80 -14.15
N LEU A 126 3.45 18.08 -14.63
CA LEU A 126 4.61 18.66 -15.30
C LEU A 126 4.21 19.36 -16.60
N ASP A 127 3.36 18.73 -17.42
CA ASP A 127 2.87 19.31 -18.67
C ASP A 127 2.16 20.65 -18.43
N ARG A 128 1.33 20.74 -17.38
CA ARG A 128 0.65 21.99 -16.99
C ARG A 128 1.62 23.09 -16.55
N PHE A 129 2.71 22.73 -15.88
CA PHE A 129 3.73 23.70 -15.50
C PHE A 129 4.50 24.22 -16.70
N ASP A 130 4.81 23.35 -17.66
CA ASP A 130 5.51 23.74 -18.88
C ASP A 130 4.62 24.63 -19.76
N GLU A 131 3.33 24.32 -19.90
CA GLU A 131 2.35 25.20 -20.55
C GLU A 131 2.28 26.59 -19.89
N TRP A 132 2.26 26.63 -18.55
CA TRP A 132 2.20 27.89 -17.82
C TRP A 132 3.47 28.72 -17.99
N ARG A 133 4.65 28.08 -18.00
CA ARG A 133 5.92 28.75 -18.29
C ARG A 133 5.95 29.29 -19.71
N ALA A 134 5.48 28.51 -20.69
CA ALA A 134 5.42 28.94 -22.09
C ALA A 134 4.53 30.17 -22.28
N ARG A 135 3.37 30.23 -21.61
CA ARG A 135 2.50 31.44 -21.64
C ARG A 135 3.19 32.67 -21.07
N ARG A 136 3.85 32.53 -19.92
CA ARG A 136 4.59 33.64 -19.30
C ARG A 136 5.74 34.17 -20.15
N ALA A 137 6.41 33.30 -20.91
CA ALA A 137 7.46 33.70 -21.84
C ALA A 137 6.91 34.35 -23.12
N ALA A 138 5.66 34.08 -23.50
CA ALA A 138 5.00 34.73 -24.63
C ALA A 138 4.45 36.12 -24.29
N ASP A 139 4.16 36.37 -23.01
CA ASP A 139 3.65 37.64 -22.48
C ASP A 139 4.77 38.66 -22.12
N SER A 140 6.05 38.26 -22.22
CA SER A 140 7.24 39.06 -21.91
C SER A 140 8.00 39.50 -23.16
#